data_AF-A0A4P9Y3Q5-F1
#
_entry.id   AF-A0A4P9Y3Q5-F1
#
_cell.length_a   1.000
_cell.length_b   1.000
_cell.length_c   1.000
_cell.angle_alpha   90.00
_cell.angle_beta   90.00
_cell.angle_gamma   90.00
#
_symmetry.space_group_name_H-M   'P 1'
#
loop_
_entity.id
_entity.type
_entity.pdbx_description
1 polymer ?
#
loop_
_entity_poly.entity_id
_entity_poly.type
_entity_poly.pdbx_seq_one_letter_code
_entity_poly.pdbx_strand_id
1 'polypeptide(L)'
;PSHGNTLALQLVLDGMKLQPCRPSFSDARDAILLADRQLTDGDNECEIWKGFAKRGLGVGARVVGGTPWGGGRRKESFTIPERCGGDDY
;
A
#
# COMPACT_ATOMS: atom_id res chain seq x y z
N PRO A 1 -0.18 -13.12 15.01
CA PRO A 1 -1.50 -12.59 15.45
C PRO A 1 -2.63 -13.45 14.86
N SER A 2 -3.57 -13.94 15.68
CA SER A 2 -4.61 -14.89 15.24
C SER A 2 -5.87 -14.24 14.65
N HIS A 3 -5.98 -12.91 14.68
CA HIS A 3 -7.17 -12.17 14.21
C HIS A 3 -6.77 -11.06 13.23
N GLY A 4 -7.55 -10.90 12.16
CA GLY A 4 -7.25 -9.94 11.09
C GLY A 4 -7.27 -8.47 11.54
N ASN A 5 -8.10 -8.12 12.54
CA ASN A 5 -8.16 -6.75 13.07
C ASN A 5 -6.89 -6.36 13.84
N THR A 6 -6.38 -7.24 14.69
CA THR A 6 -5.16 -6.98 15.47
C THR A 6 -3.93 -7.06 14.58
N LEU A 7 -3.93 -7.97 13.59
CA LEU A 7 -2.90 -8.00 12.56
C LEU A 7 -2.88 -6.70 11.75
N ALA A 8 -4.02 -6.22 11.27
CA ALA A 8 -4.10 -4.98 10.50
C ALA A 8 -3.54 -3.78 11.29
N LEU A 9 -3.88 -3.66 12.57
CA LEU A 9 -3.34 -2.60 13.43
C LEU A 9 -1.82 -2.72 13.58
N GLN A 10 -1.32 -3.94 13.80
CA GLN A 10 0.12 -4.19 13.92
C GLN A 10 0.88 -3.80 12.64
N LEU A 11 0.37 -4.21 11.47
CA LEU A 11 0.96 -3.89 10.17
C LEU A 11 0.98 -2.38 9.90
N VAL A 12 -0.07 -1.65 10.30
CA VAL A 12 -0.07 -0.18 10.21
C VAL A 12 1.00 0.43 11.11
N LEU A 13 1.09 -0.01 12.36
CA LEU A 13 2.10 0.50 13.31
C LEU A 13 3.53 0.21 12.85
N ASP A 14 3.78 -0.97 12.29
CA ASP A 14 5.10 -1.33 11.77
C ASP A 14 5.40 -0.61 10.44
N GLY A 15 4.41 -0.46 9.56
CA GLY A 15 4.52 0.36 8.36
C GLY A 15 4.87 1.82 8.68
N MET A 16 4.29 2.40 9.74
CA MET A 16 4.63 3.75 10.20
C MET A 16 6.08 3.90 10.67
N LYS A 17 6.72 2.82 11.13
CA LYS A 17 8.15 2.81 11.49
C LYS A 17 9.06 2.67 10.26
N LEU A 18 8.58 1.98 9.22
CA LEU A 18 9.36 1.66 8.01
C LEU A 18 9.28 2.74 6.93
N GLN A 19 8.19 3.51 6.89
CA GLN A 19 7.97 4.54 5.87
C GLN A 19 9.04 5.64 5.94
N PRO A 20 9.37 6.28 4.80
CA PRO A 20 10.32 7.39 4.76
C PRO A 20 9.78 8.64 5.48
N CYS A 21 10.67 9.62 5.74
CA CYS A 21 10.26 10.92 6.26
C CYS A 21 9.41 11.67 5.23
N ARG A 22 8.25 12.17 5.67
CA ARG A 22 7.22 12.83 4.81
C ARG A 22 6.72 11.91 3.68
N PRO A 23 6.14 10.75 4.01
CA PRO A 23 5.72 9.77 3.02
C PRO A 23 4.51 10.26 2.21
N SER A 24 4.45 9.84 0.95
CA SER A 24 3.21 9.86 0.17
C SER A 24 2.31 8.67 0.55
N PHE A 25 1.07 8.67 0.05
CA PHE A 25 0.16 7.53 0.26
C PHE A 25 0.71 6.23 -0.33
N SER A 26 1.36 6.29 -1.50
CA SER A 26 2.03 5.12 -2.09
C SER A 26 3.18 4.63 -1.21
N ASP A 27 3.97 5.54 -0.63
CA ASP A 27 5.07 5.15 0.26
C ASP A 27 4.53 4.45 1.52
N ALA A 28 3.42 4.95 2.09
CA ALA A 28 2.80 4.34 3.26
C ALA A 28 2.20 2.95 2.95
N ARG A 29 1.57 2.77 1.78
CA ARG A 29 1.12 1.45 1.30
C ARG A 29 2.28 0.48 1.20
N ASP A 30 3.36 0.91 0.54
CA ASP A 30 4.53 0.06 0.29
C ASP A 30 5.23 -0.28 1.62
N ALA A 31 5.23 0.62 2.60
CA ALA A 31 5.71 0.35 3.94
C ALA A 31 4.85 -0.67 4.70
N ILE A 32 3.52 -0.66 4.53
CA ILE A 32 2.62 -1.67 5.12
C ILE A 32 2.83 -3.05 4.45
N LEU A 33 3.01 -3.09 3.13
CA LEU A 33 3.36 -4.33 2.42
C LEU A 33 4.73 -4.87 2.87
N LEU A 34 5.70 -3.99 3.10
CA LEU A 34 7.00 -4.37 3.65
C LEU A 34 6.87 -4.89 5.09
N ALA A 35 6.02 -4.28 5.91
CA ALA A 35 5.72 -4.77 7.26
C ALA A 35 5.11 -6.18 7.22
N ASP A 36 4.17 -6.45 6.31
CA ASP A 36 3.59 -7.78 6.14
C ASP A 36 4.66 -8.79 5.72
N ARG A 37 5.52 -8.42 4.76
CA ARG A 37 6.64 -9.27 4.35
C ARG A 37 7.62 -9.59 5.49
N GLN A 38 7.82 -8.68 6.44
CA GLN A 38 8.71 -8.91 7.59
C GLN A 38 8.04 -9.70 8.73
N LEU A 39 6.73 -9.56 8.91
CA LEU A 39 6.00 -10.15 10.05
C LEU A 39 5.37 -11.51 9.72
N THR A 40 4.94 -11.72 8.48
CA THR A 40 4.13 -12.86 8.04
C THR A 40 4.66 -13.51 6.75
N ASP A 41 5.87 -13.13 6.32
CA ASP A 41 6.46 -13.54 5.04
C ASP A 41 5.64 -13.14 3.80
N GLY A 42 4.65 -12.23 3.95
CA GLY A 42 3.84 -11.70 2.85
C GLY A 42 2.54 -12.48 2.60
N ASP A 43 2.09 -13.29 3.56
CA ASP A 43 0.87 -14.10 3.45
C ASP A 43 -0.40 -13.28 3.13
N ASN A 44 -0.41 -11.98 3.45
CA ASN A 44 -1.59 -11.12 3.30
C ASN A 44 -1.45 -10.13 2.15
N GLU A 45 -0.41 -10.25 1.32
CA GLU A 45 -0.05 -9.24 0.33
C GLU A 45 -1.21 -8.90 -0.63
N CYS A 46 -1.91 -9.92 -1.12
CA CYS A 46 -3.02 -9.72 -2.05
C CYS A 46 -4.24 -9.07 -1.40
N GLU A 47 -4.52 -9.35 -0.13
CA GLU A 47 -5.63 -8.72 0.61
C GLU A 47 -5.31 -7.25 0.92
N ILE A 48 -4.06 -6.95 1.25
CA ILE A 48 -3.58 -5.57 1.42
C ILE A 48 -3.72 -4.81 0.09
N TRP A 49 -3.26 -5.39 -1.02
CA TRP A 49 -3.39 -4.78 -2.35
C TRP A 49 -4.84 -4.52 -2.73
N LYS A 50 -5.75 -5.49 -2.56
CA LYS A 50 -7.18 -5.31 -2.80
C LYS A 50 -7.77 -4.18 -1.96
N GLY A 51 -7.38 -4.07 -0.69
CA GLY A 51 -7.84 -3.02 0.21
C GLY A 51 -7.51 -1.60 -0.28
N PHE A 52 -6.27 -1.41 -0.74
CA PHE A 52 -5.77 -0.14 -1.30
C PHE A 52 -6.30 0.14 -2.70
N ALA A 53 -6.27 -0.86 -3.58
CA ALA A 53 -6.76 -0.78 -4.94
C ALA A 53 -8.24 -0.38 -4.99
N LYS A 54 -9.06 -0.86 -4.05
CA LYS A 54 -10.47 -0.44 -3.87
C LYS A 54 -10.69 1.07 -3.85
N ARG A 55 -9.68 1.80 -3.40
CA ARG A 55 -9.73 3.24 -3.13
C ARG A 55 -8.76 4.00 -4.03
N GLY A 56 -8.41 3.44 -5.18
CA GLY A 56 -7.61 4.13 -6.18
C GLY A 56 -6.10 4.14 -5.91
N LEU A 57 -5.62 3.34 -4.94
CA LEU A 57 -4.20 3.25 -4.57
C LEU A 57 -3.53 1.94 -5.01
N GLY A 58 -3.98 1.38 -6.13
CA GLY A 58 -3.43 0.20 -6.80
C GLY A 58 -2.06 0.43 -7.43
N VAL A 59 -1.56 -0.56 -8.18
CA VAL A 59 -0.16 -0.61 -8.65
C VAL A 59 0.21 0.61 -9.50
N GLY A 60 -0.70 1.09 -10.34
CA GLY A 60 -0.47 2.26 -11.20
C GLY A 60 -0.69 3.63 -10.56
N ALA A 61 -1.04 3.69 -9.26
CA ALA A 61 -1.38 4.94 -8.60
C ALA A 61 -0.12 5.81 -8.41
N ARG A 62 -0.18 7.08 -8.84
CA ARG A 62 0.98 7.97 -8.83
C ARG A 62 0.61 9.45 -8.88
N VAL A 63 1.55 10.31 -8.52
CA VAL A 63 1.44 11.76 -8.74
C VAL A 63 2.08 12.11 -10.09
N VAL A 64 1.33 12.83 -10.93
CA VAL A 64 1.79 13.29 -12.26
C VAL A 64 2.10 14.79 -12.21
N GLY A 65 3.33 15.16 -12.56
CA GLY A 65 3.76 16.56 -12.60
C GLY A 65 3.93 17.19 -11.20
N GLY A 66 4.38 16.41 -10.21
CA GLY A 66 4.73 16.92 -8.89
C GLY A 66 6.04 17.71 -8.89
N THR A 67 6.18 18.65 -7.95
CA THR A 67 7.43 19.41 -7.71
C THR A 67 7.94 19.16 -6.29
N PRO A 68 9.21 19.50 -5.97
CA PRO A 68 9.74 19.36 -4.60
C PRO A 68 8.96 20.17 -3.54
N TRP A 69 8.25 21.22 -3.96
CA TRP A 69 7.44 22.07 -3.09
C TRP A 69 5.98 21.61 -2.99
N GLY A 70 5.64 20.49 -3.66
CA GLY A 70 4.30 19.94 -3.73
C GLY A 70 3.64 20.14 -5.10
N GLY A 71 2.31 19.94 -5.12
CA GLY A 71 1.50 19.97 -6.35
C GLY A 71 1.44 18.63 -7.08
N GLY A 72 1.15 18.68 -8.37
CA GLY A 72 0.88 17.52 -9.21
C GLY A 72 -0.56 17.01 -9.12
N ARG A 73 -0.97 16.25 -10.14
CA ARG A 73 -2.28 15.59 -10.21
C ARG A 73 -2.15 14.15 -9.74
N ARG A 74 -2.95 13.76 -8.77
CA ARG A 74 -3.04 12.37 -8.32
C ARG A 74 -3.76 11.57 -9.41
N LYS A 75 -3.10 10.55 -9.93
CA LYS A 75 -3.70 9.57 -10.84
C LYS A 75 -3.95 8.30 -10.06
N GLU A 76 -5.22 7.92 -10.00
CA GLU A 76 -5.69 6.73 -9.30
C GLU A 76 -5.42 5.48 -10.12
N SER A 77 -5.34 4.34 -9.43
CA SER A 77 -5.30 3.02 -10.05
C SER A 77 -6.07 2.02 -9.20
N PHE A 78 -6.85 1.17 -9.84
CA PHE A 78 -7.62 0.11 -9.18
C PHE A 78 -7.02 -1.27 -9.45
N THR A 79 -5.92 -1.33 -10.21
CA THR A 79 -5.22 -2.57 -10.53
C THR A 79 -4.42 -3.10 -9.34
N ILE A 80 -4.40 -4.42 -9.20
CA ILE A 80 -3.55 -5.15 -8.24
C ILE A 80 -2.41 -5.86 -9.01
N PRO A 81 -1.37 -6.35 -8.32
CA PRO A 81 -0.30 -7.09 -8.99
C PRO A 81 -0.84 -8.33 -9.73
N GLU A 82 -0.18 -8.73 -10.81
CA GLU A 82 -0.59 -9.92 -11.59
C GLU A 82 -0.68 -11.18 -10.71
N ARG A 83 0.28 -11.35 -9.78
CA ARG A 83 0.26 -12.46 -8.79
C ARG A 83 -0.97 -12.48 -7.88
N CYS A 84 -1.73 -11.39 -7.83
CA CYS A 84 -2.93 -11.23 -7.02
C CYS A 84 -4.23 -11.16 -7.85
N GLY A 85 -4.16 -11.25 -9.19
CA GLY A 85 -5.33 -11.20 -10.09
C GLY A 85 -5.33 -10.05 -11.09
N GLY A 86 -4.31 -9.18 -11.13
CA GLY A 86 -4.16 -8.15 -12.15
C GLY A 86 -5.26 -7.07 -12.15
N ASP A 87 -6.06 -7.02 -13.21
CA ASP A 87 -7.10 -6.04 -13.49
C ASP A 87 -8.51 -6.44 -12.98
N ASP A 88 -8.65 -7.60 -12.35
CA ASP A 88 -9.91 -8.08 -11.76
C ASP A 88 -10.24 -7.37 -10.42
N TYR A 89 -10.56 -6.06 -10.49
CA TYR A 89 -11.02 -5.27 -9.34
C TYR A 89 -12.34 -4.51 -9.58
#